data_AF-A0AAE5TGG3-F1
#
_entry.id   AF-A0AAE5TGG3-F1
#
_cell.length_a   1.000
_cell.length_b   1.000
_cell.length_c   1.000
_cell.angle_alpha   90.00
_cell.angle_beta   90.00
_cell.angle_gamma   90.00
#
_symmetry.space_group_name_H-M   'P 1'
#
loop_
_entity.id
_entity.type
_entity.pdbx_description
1 polymer ?
#
loop_
_entity_poly.entity_id
_entity_poly.type
_entity_poly.pdbx_seq_one_letter_code
_entity_poly.pdbx_strand_id
1 'polypeptide(L)'
;MGLTLEQQKELAKFEGYSDFDAWLEMDKKRAEETERELAEAEAYKPTKAEIARKINDLRTNPFAIEYYRRITLDYDLTVEEQIAHLESLETSD
;
A
#
# COMPACT_ATOMS: atom_id res chain seq x y z
N MET A 1 -0.83 -23.70 -0.71
CA MET A 1 -1.95 -24.67 -0.83
C MET A 1 -3.21 -23.85 -1.03
N GLY A 2 -3.90 -24.02 -2.16
CA GLY A 2 -5.13 -23.29 -2.46
C GLY A 2 -6.35 -23.89 -1.75
N LEU A 3 -7.41 -23.08 -1.60
CA LEU A 3 -8.72 -23.55 -1.14
C LEU A 3 -9.29 -24.59 -2.10
N THR A 4 -9.98 -25.60 -1.59
CA THR A 4 -10.76 -26.54 -2.43
C THR A 4 -11.95 -25.83 -3.08
N LEU A 5 -12.54 -26.41 -4.13
CA LEU A 5 -13.70 -25.82 -4.81
C LEU A 5 -14.88 -25.57 -3.85
N GLU A 6 -15.14 -26.50 -2.93
CA GLU A 6 -16.21 -26.32 -1.93
C GLU A 6 -15.86 -25.19 -0.94
N GLN A 7 -14.60 -25.05 -0.54
CA GLN A 7 -14.17 -23.92 0.29
C GLN A 7 -14.28 -22.58 -0.44
N GLN A 8 -14.00 -22.55 -1.75
CA GLN A 8 -14.17 -21.34 -2.57
C GLN A 8 -15.64 -20.95 -2.71
N LYS A 9 -16.54 -21.92 -2.91
CA LYS A 9 -18.00 -21.65 -2.96
C LYS A 9 -18.54 -21.14 -1.62
N GLU A 10 -18.09 -21.71 -0.51
CA GLU A 10 -18.50 -21.22 0.81
C GLU A 10 -17.95 -19.83 1.10
N LEU A 11 -16.73 -19.51 0.63
CA LEU A 11 -16.19 -18.16 0.71
C LEU A 11 -17.01 -17.16 -0.13
N ALA A 12 -17.35 -17.51 -1.37
CA ALA A 12 -18.20 -16.66 -2.21
C ALA A 12 -19.55 -16.34 -1.52
N LYS A 13 -20.18 -17.34 -0.90
CA LYS A 13 -21.41 -17.12 -0.10
C LYS A 13 -21.17 -16.23 1.12
N PHE A 14 -20.08 -16.45 1.85
CA PHE A 14 -19.70 -15.62 3.00
C PHE A 14 -19.49 -14.15 2.60
N GLU A 15 -18.92 -13.91 1.43
CA GLU A 15 -18.74 -12.58 0.85
C GLU A 15 -20.03 -12.00 0.23
N GLY A 16 -21.14 -12.74 0.28
CA GLY A 16 -22.46 -12.27 -0.15
C GLY A 16 -22.81 -12.56 -1.62
N TYR A 17 -22.03 -13.39 -2.31
CA TYR A 17 -22.27 -13.74 -3.71
C TYR A 17 -23.15 -14.98 -3.83
N SER A 18 -24.21 -14.86 -4.63
CA SER A 18 -25.09 -15.97 -4.99
C SER A 18 -24.64 -16.72 -6.25
N ASP A 19 -23.73 -16.11 -7.03
CA ASP A 19 -23.16 -16.66 -8.26
C ASP A 19 -21.65 -16.83 -8.09
N PHE A 20 -21.21 -18.09 -8.09
CA PHE A 20 -19.81 -18.45 -7.90
C PHE A 20 -18.93 -18.08 -9.09
N ASP A 21 -19.43 -18.19 -10.32
CA ASP A 21 -18.64 -17.89 -11.52
C ASP A 21 -18.44 -16.38 -11.64
N ALA A 22 -19.47 -15.59 -11.32
CA ALA A 22 -19.35 -14.14 -11.26
C ALA A 22 -18.37 -13.67 -10.17
N TRP A 23 -18.41 -14.29 -8.99
CA TRP A 23 -17.45 -14.03 -7.92
C TRP A 23 -16.01 -14.38 -8.35
N LEU A 24 -15.82 -15.55 -8.98
CA LEU A 24 -14.51 -16.01 -9.41
C LEU A 24 -13.88 -15.08 -10.47
N GLU A 25 -14.66 -14.59 -11.43
CA GLU A 25 -14.16 -13.63 -12.43
C GLU A 25 -13.83 -12.26 -11.82
N MET A 26 -14.64 -11.80 -10.85
CA MET A 26 -14.32 -10.57 -10.10
C MET A 26 -13.04 -10.72 -9.27
N ASP A 27 -12.87 -11.86 -8.59
CA ASP A 27 -11.70 -12.13 -7.75
C ASP A 27 -10.41 -12.19 -8.59
N LYS A 28 -10.45 -12.86 -9.74
CA LYS A 28 -9.33 -12.85 -10.71
C LYS A 28 -8.99 -11.44 -11.15
N LYS A 29 -9.99 -10.66 -11.56
CA LYS A 29 -9.76 -9.28 -12.00
C LYS A 29 -9.17 -8.42 -10.88
N ARG A 30 -9.64 -8.60 -9.64
CA ARG A 30 -9.10 -7.90 -8.47
C ARG A 30 -7.66 -8.31 -8.20
N ALA A 31 -7.32 -9.59 -8.34
CA ALA A 31 -5.95 -10.07 -8.20
C ALA A 31 -5.04 -9.43 -9.27
N GLU A 32 -5.46 -9.42 -10.53
CA GLU A 32 -4.71 -8.78 -11.63
C GLU A 32 -4.53 -7.26 -11.41
N GLU A 33 -5.58 -6.57 -10.96
CA GLU A 33 -5.51 -5.14 -10.63
C GLU A 33 -4.55 -4.89 -9.45
N THR A 34 -4.61 -5.74 -8.42
CA THR A 34 -3.72 -5.64 -7.25
C THR A 34 -2.27 -5.89 -7.64
N GLU A 35 -1.99 -6.87 -8.49
CA GLU A 35 -0.64 -7.14 -9.01
C GLU A 35 -0.11 -5.96 -9.81
N ARG A 36 -0.95 -5.33 -10.65
CA ARG A 36 -0.56 -4.13 -11.40
C ARG A 36 -0.27 -2.96 -10.45
N GLU A 37 -1.17 -2.69 -9.50
CA GLU A 37 -1.00 -1.61 -8.53
C GLU A 37 0.26 -1.81 -7.66
N LEU A 38 0.56 -3.05 -7.28
CA LEU A 38 1.78 -3.38 -6.56
C LEU A 38 3.02 -3.10 -7.42
N ALA A 39 3.02 -3.52 -8.67
CA ALA A 39 4.13 -3.27 -9.60
C ALA A 39 4.33 -1.75 -9.85
N GLU A 40 3.24 -0.99 -9.98
CA GLU A 40 3.30 0.47 -10.10
C GLU A 40 3.85 1.13 -8.83
N ALA A 41 3.45 0.66 -7.65
CA ALA A 41 3.95 1.16 -6.37
C ALA A 41 5.43 0.82 -6.15
N GLU A 42 5.87 -0.38 -6.53
CA GLU A 42 7.28 -0.79 -6.46
C GLU A 42 8.16 -0.01 -7.45
N ALA A 43 7.63 0.35 -8.61
CA ALA A 43 8.33 1.14 -9.62
C ALA A 43 8.33 2.65 -9.33
N TYR A 44 7.47 3.11 -8.42
CA TYR A 44 7.36 4.54 -8.10
C TYR A 44 8.64 5.08 -7.47
N LYS A 45 9.21 6.10 -8.09
CA LYS A 45 10.31 6.91 -7.55
C LYS A 45 9.79 8.32 -7.31
N PRO A 46 9.89 8.86 -6.09
CA PRO A 46 9.49 10.24 -5.85
C PRO A 46 10.40 11.22 -6.58
N THR A 47 9.90 12.40 -6.88
CA THR A 47 10.75 13.52 -7.32
C THR A 47 11.48 14.15 -6.14
N LYS A 48 12.58 14.85 -6.42
CA LYS A 48 13.29 15.69 -5.43
C LYS A 48 12.35 16.73 -4.81
N ALA A 49 11.44 17.29 -5.59
CA ALA A 49 10.48 18.28 -5.12
C ALA A 49 9.46 17.68 -4.13
N GLU A 50 8.99 16.45 -4.39
CA GLU A 50 8.10 15.74 -3.47
C GLU A 50 8.79 15.39 -2.15
N ILE A 51 10.05 14.93 -2.21
CA ILE A 51 10.87 14.69 -1.02
C ILE A 51 11.02 15.98 -0.21
N ALA A 52 11.40 17.08 -0.86
CA ALA A 52 11.59 18.37 -0.19
C ALA A 52 10.30 18.85 0.51
N ARG A 53 9.14 18.69 -0.13
CA ARG A 53 7.83 19.00 0.47
C ARG A 53 7.56 18.13 1.71
N LYS A 54 7.76 16.80 1.62
CA LYS A 54 7.55 15.88 2.74
C LYS A 54 8.46 16.20 3.92
N ILE A 55 9.74 16.51 3.67
CA ILE A 55 10.69 16.93 4.70
C ILE A 55 10.26 18.24 5.33
N ASN A 56 9.81 19.21 4.53
CA ASN A 56 9.29 20.47 5.06
C ASN A 56 8.08 20.23 5.97
N ASP A 57 7.15 19.37 5.58
CA ASP A 57 5.99 19.03 6.40
C ASP A 57 6.42 18.37 7.73
N LEU A 58 7.38 17.45 7.69
CA LEU A 58 7.96 16.83 8.90
C LEU A 58 8.62 17.84 9.85
N ARG A 59 9.24 18.88 9.30
CA ARG A 59 9.91 19.93 10.09
C ARG A 59 8.95 20.99 10.65
N THR A 60 7.81 21.20 10.00
CA THR A 60 6.90 22.32 10.30
C THR A 60 5.58 21.90 10.92
N ASN A 61 5.17 20.64 10.75
CA ASN A 61 3.94 20.10 11.28
C ASN A 61 4.22 18.91 12.22
N PRO A 62 3.96 19.05 13.53
CA PRO A 62 4.20 17.98 14.50
C PRO A 62 3.35 16.73 14.27
N PHE A 63 2.26 16.81 13.51
CA PHE A 63 1.41 15.67 13.17
C PHE A 63 1.84 14.93 11.89
N ALA A 64 2.79 15.48 11.13
CA ALA A 64 3.24 14.83 9.90
C ALA A 64 3.86 13.45 10.16
N ILE A 65 4.55 13.28 11.30
CA ILE A 65 5.16 12.00 11.67
C ILE A 65 4.13 10.89 11.96
N GLU A 66 2.94 11.25 12.47
CA GLU A 66 1.88 10.29 12.82
C GLU A 66 1.35 9.53 11.59
N TYR A 67 1.37 10.16 10.41
CA TYR A 67 1.04 9.49 9.15
C TYR A 67 2.00 8.32 8.89
N TYR A 68 3.31 8.55 9.04
CA TYR A 68 4.33 7.55 8.77
C TYR A 68 4.27 6.42 9.79
N ARG A 69 4.19 6.74 11.09
CA ARG A 69 4.04 5.76 12.18
C ARG A 69 2.87 4.81 11.96
N ARG A 70 1.74 5.33 11.49
CA ARG A 70 0.55 4.53 11.23
C ARG A 70 0.72 3.59 10.04
N ILE A 71 1.42 4.01 9.00
CA ILE A 71 1.65 3.18 7.79
C ILE A 71 2.72 2.12 8.03
N THR A 72 3.79 2.46 8.75
CA THR A 72 4.86 1.52 9.07
C THR A 72 4.54 0.64 10.27
N LEU A 73 3.50 0.98 11.03
CA LEU A 73 3.17 0.39 12.34
C LEU A 73 4.32 0.53 13.36
N ASP A 74 5.22 1.48 13.14
CA ASP A 74 6.33 1.81 14.03
C ASP A 74 6.05 3.14 14.72
N TYR A 75 5.57 3.08 15.97
CA TYR A 75 5.23 4.26 16.75
C TYR A 75 6.45 4.92 17.42
N ASP A 76 7.61 4.24 17.43
CA ASP A 76 8.86 4.78 17.95
C ASP A 76 9.64 5.57 16.89
N LEU A 77 9.26 5.43 15.60
CA LEU A 77 9.83 6.19 14.47
C LEU A 77 9.92 7.68 14.76
N THR A 78 11.13 8.23 14.63
CA THR A 78 11.41 9.65 14.83
C THR A 78 11.31 10.46 13.55
N VAL A 79 11.17 11.79 13.70
CA VAL A 79 11.18 12.72 12.57
C VAL A 79 12.51 12.65 11.82
N GLU A 80 13.62 12.56 12.54
CA GLU A 80 14.97 12.51 11.99
C GLU A 80 15.20 11.24 11.17
N GLU A 81 14.77 10.08 11.67
CA GLU A 81 14.85 8.81 10.93
C GLU A 81 14.02 8.85 9.66
N GLN A 82 12.80 9.39 9.71
CA GLN A 82 11.95 9.50 8.54
C GLN A 82 12.52 10.48 7.51
N ILE A 83 13.11 11.59 7.95
CA ILE A 83 13.81 12.53 7.05
C ILE A 83 15.01 11.83 6.40
N ALA A 84 15.86 11.15 7.19
CA ALA A 84 17.02 10.43 6.66
C ALA A 84 16.61 9.35 5.65
N HIS A 85 15.51 8.63 5.92
CA HIS A 85 14.94 7.69 4.97
C HIS A 85 14.52 8.38 3.67
N LEU A 86 13.76 9.48 3.73
CA LEU A 86 13.34 10.24 2.55
C LEU A 86 14.53 10.76 1.74
N GLU A 87 15.59 11.25 2.40
CA GLU A 87 16.82 11.71 1.75
C GLU A 87 17.61 10.58 1.08
N SER A 88 17.40 9.33 1.50
CA SER A 88 18.04 8.14 0.93
C SER A 88 17.33 7.57 -0.31
N LEU A 89 16.10 8.02 -0.60
CA LEU A 89 15.30 7.47 -1.70
C LEU A 89 15.89 7.86 -3.07
N GLU A 90 15.89 6.90 -3.99
CA GLU A 90 16.18 7.18 -5.39
C GLU A 90 15.06 8.08 -5.96
N THR A 91 15.46 9.10 -6.72
CA THR A 91 14.53 10.07 -7.29
C THR A 91 14.37 9.88 -8.79
N SER A 92 13.22 10.30 -9.32
CA SER A 92 12.95 10.21 -10.76
C SER A 92 13.62 11.30 -11.62
N ASP A 93 14.05 12.40 -10.99
CA ASP A 93 14.60 13.63 -11.60
C ASP A 93 15.94 14.06 -10.99
#